data_AF-W1I8M2-F1
#
_entry.id   AF-W1I8M2-F1
#
_cell.length_a   1.000
_cell.length_b   1.000
_cell.length_c   1.000
_cell.angle_alpha   90.00
_cell.angle_beta   90.00
_cell.angle_gamma   90.00
#
_symmetry.space_group_name_H-M   'P 1'
#
loop_
_entity.id
_entity.type
_entity.pdbx_description
1 polymer ?
#
loop_
_entity_poly.entity_id
_entity_poly.type
_entity_poly.pdbx_seq_one_letter_code
_entity_poly.pdbx_strand_id
1 'polypeptide(L)' 'MKQEYDIKNLNPRKNPYAKQLKRQITINIDGNTIDFFKAQSQSAGIPYQTLINLYLRDCANNKRQLNLSWQ' A
#
# COMPACT_ATOMS: atom_id res chain seq x y z
N MET A 1 -11.25 24.35 13.80
CA MET A 1 -10.55 24.17 15.10
C MET A 1 -11.13 25.17 16.08
N LYS A 2 -11.33 24.79 17.34
CA LYS A 2 -11.80 25.73 18.38
C LYS A 2 -10.73 26.79 18.63
N GLN A 3 -11.16 28.03 18.79
CA GLN A 3 -10.31 29.24 18.90
C GLN A 3 -9.44 29.26 20.17
N GLU A 4 -9.82 28.44 21.15
CA GLU A 4 -9.25 28.29 22.49
C GLU A 4 -8.04 27.33 22.54
N TYR A 5 -7.69 26.68 21.43
CA TYR A 5 -6.48 25.88 21.33
C TYR A 5 -5.33 26.70 20.72
N ASP A 6 -4.38 27.12 21.55
CA ASP A 6 -3.15 27.79 21.09
C ASP A 6 -2.09 26.75 20.70
N ILE A 7 -2.37 26.05 19.60
CA ILE A 7 -1.62 24.87 19.11
C ILE A 7 -0.16 25.23 18.77
N LYS A 8 0.12 26.51 18.49
CA LYS A 8 1.45 27.01 18.17
C LYS A 8 2.38 27.00 19.38
N ASN A 9 1.86 27.24 20.57
CA ASN A 9 2.64 27.26 21.82
C ASN A 9 2.86 25.87 22.44
N LEU A 10 2.21 24.83 21.90
CA LEU A 10 2.26 23.46 22.43
C LEU A 10 3.44 22.60 21.91
N ASN A 11 4.39 23.21 21.19
CA ASN A 11 5.55 22.53 20.59
C ASN A 11 5.19 21.22 19.87
N PRO A 12 4.39 21.29 18.78
CA PRO A 12 3.80 20.12 18.13
C PRO A 12 4.89 19.19 17.60
N ARG A 13 5.03 18.03 18.25
CA ARG A 13 5.94 16.96 17.80
C ARG A 13 5.47 16.46 16.44
N LYS A 14 6.31 16.57 15.40
CA LYS A 14 5.99 16.01 14.07
C LYS A 14 5.62 14.54 14.24
N ASN A 15 4.42 14.16 13.81
CA ASN A 15 3.97 12.79 13.87
C ASN A 15 4.94 11.89 13.06
N PRO A 16 5.67 10.97 13.70
CA PRO A 16 6.64 10.10 13.00
C PRO A 16 5.97 9.18 11.98
N TYR A 17 4.67 8.91 12.13
CA TYR A 17 3.86 8.11 11.23
C TYR A 17 3.36 8.88 9.99
N ALA A 18 3.53 10.21 9.95
CA ALA A 18 3.16 11.01 8.79
C ALA A 18 3.95 10.62 7.52
N LYS A 19 5.13 10.01 7.68
CA LYS A 19 5.95 9.51 6.56
C LYS A 19 5.34 8.31 5.84
N GLN A 20 4.40 7.60 6.46
CA GLN A 20 3.74 6.43 5.87
C GLN A 20 2.36 6.78 5.30
N LEU A 21 2.14 8.04 4.93
CA LEU A 21 0.91 8.44 4.25
C LEU A 21 0.75 7.57 2.98
N LYS A 22 -0.33 6.79 2.93
CA LYS A 22 -0.68 6.02 1.72
C LYS A 22 -0.78 7.00 0.56
N ARG A 23 0.12 6.86 -0.41
CA ARG A 23 0.02 7.59 -1.66
C ARG A 23 -0.98 6.86 -2.55
N GLN A 24 -2.08 7.53 -2.90
CA GLN A 24 -2.98 7.01 -3.92
C GLN A 24 -2.26 7.07 -5.26
N ILE A 25 -2.18 5.93 -5.94
CA ILE A 25 -1.59 5.79 -7.26
C ILE A 25 -2.52 4.97 -8.13
N THR A 26 -2.52 5.25 -9.44
CA THR A 26 -3.20 4.44 -10.44
C THR A 26 -2.16 3.54 -11.09
N ILE A 27 -2.43 2.23 -11.15
CA ILE A 27 -1.57 1.24 -11.81
C ILE A 27 -2.44 0.50 -12.81
N ASN A 28 -1.94 0.33 -14.04
CA ASN A 28 -2.58 -0.53 -15.02
C ASN A 28 -2.21 -1.99 -14.71
N ILE A 29 -3.22 -2.83 -14.54
CA ILE A 29 -3.09 -4.26 -14.27
C ILE A 29 -4.05 -4.97 -15.22
N ASP A 30 -3.62 -6.10 -15.79
CA ASP A 30 -4.47 -6.91 -16.66
C ASP A 30 -5.66 -7.52 -15.88
N GLY A 31 -6.77 -7.75 -16.58
CA GLY A 31 -7.99 -8.26 -15.96
C GLY A 31 -7.80 -9.62 -15.29
N ASN A 32 -7.05 -10.52 -15.92
CA ASN A 32 -6.80 -11.87 -15.41
C ASN A 32 -6.04 -11.84 -14.08
N THR A 33 -5.04 -10.98 -13.95
CA THR A 33 -4.31 -10.76 -12.70
C THR A 33 -5.21 -10.20 -11.61
N ILE A 34 -6.09 -9.24 -11.94
CA ILE A 34 -7.06 -8.71 -10.97
C ILE A 34 -7.98 -9.83 -10.47
N ASP A 35 -8.49 -10.67 -11.37
CA ASP A 35 -9.42 -11.74 -11.00
C ASP A 35 -8.74 -12.83 -10.16
N PHE A 36 -7.48 -13.14 -10.43
CA PHE A 36 -6.64 -13.98 -9.57
C PHE A 36 -6.55 -13.42 -8.13
N PHE A 37 -6.25 -12.13 -7.97
CA PHE A 37 -6.15 -11.53 -6.64
C PHE A 37 -7.51 -11.37 -5.95
N LYS A 38 -8.61 -11.18 -6.69
CA LYS A 38 -9.97 -11.23 -6.13
C LYS A 38 -10.28 -12.62 -5.57
N ALA A 39 -9.99 -13.69 -6.30
CA ALA A 39 -10.19 -15.05 -5.81
C ALA A 39 -9.34 -15.33 -4.55
N GLN A 40 -8.06 -14.94 -4.54
CA GLN A 40 -7.23 -15.09 -3.34
C GLN A 40 -7.74 -14.24 -2.16
N SER A 41 -8.26 -13.05 -2.42
CA SER A 41 -8.77 -12.15 -1.37
C SER A 41 -9.92 -12.77 -0.57
N GLN A 42 -10.74 -13.61 -1.20
CA GLN A 42 -11.83 -14.33 -0.54
C GLN A 42 -11.31 -15.34 0.50
N SER A 43 -10.20 -16.01 0.20
CA SER A 43 -9.56 -16.96 1.11
C SER A 43 -8.75 -16.25 2.20
N ALA A 44 -8.05 -15.17 1.85
CA ALA A 44 -7.19 -14.44 2.78
C ALA A 44 -7.95 -13.50 3.74
N GLY A 45 -9.23 -13.20 3.47
CA GLY A 45 -10.06 -12.31 4.29
C GLY A 45 -9.63 -10.84 4.26
N ILE A 46 -8.79 -10.42 3.31
CA ILE A 46 -8.33 -9.04 3.14
C ILE A 46 -8.63 -8.53 1.73
N PRO A 47 -8.88 -7.23 1.52
CA PRO A 47 -9.19 -6.70 0.18
C PRO A 47 -8.09 -6.97 -0.85
N TYR A 48 -8.46 -7.28 -2.09
CA TYR A 48 -7.51 -7.61 -3.15
C TYR A 48 -6.47 -6.50 -3.40
N GLN A 49 -6.82 -5.22 -3.25
CA GLN A 49 -5.85 -4.12 -3.38
C GLN A 49 -4.78 -4.16 -2.27
N THR A 50 -5.18 -4.56 -1.06
CA THR A 50 -4.24 -4.74 0.07
C THR A 50 -3.32 -5.92 -0.21
N LEU A 51 -3.89 -7.02 -0.71
CA LEU A 51 -3.14 -8.21 -1.08
C LEU A 51 -2.09 -7.94 -2.17
N ILE A 52 -2.47 -7.25 -3.25
CA ILE A 52 -1.56 -6.82 -4.31
C ILE A 52 -0.39 -6.01 -3.72
N ASN A 53 -0.70 -5.04 -2.87
CA ASN A 53 0.33 -4.21 -2.25
C ASN A 53 1.27 -5.00 -1.33
N LEU A 54 0.77 -6.01 -0.61
CA LEU A 54 1.60 -6.91 0.20
C LEU A 54 2.55 -7.73 -0.66
N TYR A 55 2.06 -8.29 -1.77
CA TYR A 55 2.91 -9.04 -2.71
C TYR A 55 3.99 -8.16 -3.36
N LEU A 56 3.65 -6.93 -3.74
CA LEU A 56 4.64 -5.98 -4.27
C LEU A 56 5.70 -5.60 -3.22
N ARG A 57 5.29 -5.44 -1.95
CA ARG A 57 6.22 -5.20 -0.84
C ARG A 57 7.12 -6.40 -0.58
N ASP A 58 6.59 -7.62 -0.59
CA ASP A 58 7.39 -8.84 -0.48
C ASP A 58 8.41 -8.95 -1.61
N CYS A 59 7.98 -8.69 -2.84
CA CYS A 59 8.83 -8.68 -4.02
C CYS A 59 10.02 -7.72 -3.86
N ALA A 60 9.76 -6.48 -3.41
CA ALA A 60 10.79 -5.48 -3.17
C ALA A 60 11.72 -5.86 -2.01
N ASN A 61 11.19 -6.38 -0.90
CA ASN A 61 11.98 -6.80 0.26
C ASN A 61 12.92 -7.96 -0.07
N ASN A 62 12.43 -8.92 -0.85
CA ASN A 62 13.19 -10.09 -1.29
C ASN A 62 14.03 -9.83 -2.55
N LYS A 63 14.02 -8.59 -3.09
CA LYS A 63 14.72 -8.19 -4.31
C LYS A 63 14.50 -9.16 -5.47
N ARG A 64 13.27 -9.68 -5.60
CA ARG A 64 12.93 -10.62 -6.68
C ARG A 64 13.12 -9.91 -8.02
N GLN A 65 13.82 -10.57 -8.93
CA GLN A 65 13.97 -10.08 -10.30
C GLN A 65 13.04 -10.87 -11.22
N LEU A 66 12.44 -10.17 -12.18
CA LEU A 66 11.66 -10.80 -13.23
C LEU A 66 12.58 -11.68 -14.07
N ASN A 67 12.30 -12.98 -14.10
CA ASN A 67 12.95 -13.87 -15.03
C ASN A 67 12.21 -13.80 -16.37
N LEU A 68 12.79 -13.09 -17.33
CA LEU A 68 12.25 -12.88 -18.68
C LEU A 68 12.69 -14.00 -19.64
N SER A 69 12.75 -15.25 -19.16
CA SER A 69 12.97 -16.39 -20.03
C SER A 69 11.71 -16.61 -20.88
N TRP A 70 11.67 -15.97 -22.04
CA TRP A 70 10.74 -16.32 -23.10
C TRP A 70 11.13 -17.73 -23.60
N GLN A 71 10.33 -18.75 -23.26
CA GLN A 71 10.36 -20.06 -23.91
C GLN A 71 9.19 -20.16 -24.89
#